data_AF-A0A660WMZ9-F1
#
_entry.id   AF-A0A660WMZ9-F1
#
_cell.length_a   1.000
_cell.length_b   1.000
_cell.length_c   1.000
_cell.angle_alpha   90.00
_cell.angle_beta   90.00
_cell.angle_gamma   90.00
#
_symmetry.space_group_name_H-M   'P 1'
#
loop_
_entity.id
_entity.type
_entity.pdbx_description
1 polymer ?
#
loop_
_entity_poly.entity_id
_entity_poly.type
_entity_poly.pdbx_seq_one_letter_code
_entity_poly.pdbx_strand_id
1 'polypeptide(L)'
;MGVGKKLRLFYFTILLTSVCLLDSLSLFPSSQVFHLRRLKSIEIESIVRLLKLPDAELLEKESRRLEGLPEEIKESEFAAMLIREALMRKVLSLIGVEALLAKEDLSEFFDSTRADNYPAYTAFQRLNRNFLSDIQTILGRKAEIEEAVDRVIGDARIDKVLILGMGGSGIAPQVMQGFLKKSGYDKVEIKIVKDALIPDDIKIDEHTLVVAQSYSGSTGETLSAFQDAVRKGAKHLIVISTRKDKFVQITENFSFIQIPVGEKVQPREAYSFTVPINLIVINRVLGRNGIEGFWDALDMDEALAEIGRFLEENPEWDDLSLAILKRALEEDKSLLFIHEPDPLLEAVTLRIFQQNSECRKLIGYNIEDSEFLTPSALRGNFIPVIIKTTDQKSYAEENLSSLNPIIVPRQSENEVANAMMLEIIFTRAIYGLSLFSGRDPIPVPLISRFKSIMKGIVEEAGGITAVEGDE
;
A
#
# COMPACT_ATOMS: atom_id res chain seq x y z
N MET A 1 2.51 -38.62 5.41
CA MET A 1 2.25 -37.19 5.68
C MET A 1 1.33 -37.08 6.88
N GLY A 2 1.76 -36.46 7.98
CA GLY A 2 0.94 -36.25 9.17
C GLY A 2 -0.27 -35.34 8.90
N VAL A 3 -1.30 -35.41 9.75
CA VAL A 3 -2.56 -34.64 9.61
C VAL A 3 -2.30 -33.13 9.49
N GLY A 4 -1.38 -32.59 10.31
CA GLY A 4 -0.98 -31.18 10.24
C GLY A 4 -0.40 -30.77 8.88
N LYS A 5 0.54 -31.54 8.31
CA LYS A 5 1.11 -31.23 6.99
C LYS A 5 0.07 -31.33 5.86
N LYS A 6 -0.93 -32.21 5.98
CA LYS A 6 -2.05 -32.30 5.01
C LYS A 6 -3.01 -31.11 5.12
N LEU A 7 -3.35 -30.68 6.33
CA LEU A 7 -4.18 -29.50 6.56
C LEU A 7 -3.48 -28.22 6.08
N ARG A 8 -2.16 -28.09 6.31
CA ARG A 8 -1.37 -26.96 5.79
C ARG A 8 -1.34 -26.92 4.26
N LEU A 9 -1.01 -28.05 3.62
CA LEU A 9 -1.05 -28.14 2.16
C LEU A 9 -2.45 -27.80 1.62
N PHE A 10 -3.50 -28.23 2.31
CA PHE A 10 -4.87 -27.93 1.95
C PHE A 10 -5.21 -26.44 2.12
N TYR A 11 -4.81 -25.81 3.22
CA TYR A 11 -4.94 -24.36 3.43
C TYR A 11 -4.30 -23.56 2.30
N PHE A 12 -3.06 -23.91 1.96
CA PHE A 12 -2.32 -23.30 0.86
C PHE A 12 -2.95 -23.59 -0.51
N THR A 13 -3.57 -24.75 -0.69
CA THR A 13 -4.35 -25.08 -1.90
C THR A 13 -5.62 -24.22 -2.00
N ILE A 14 -6.36 -24.02 -0.90
CA ILE A 14 -7.47 -23.07 -0.85
C ILE A 14 -6.96 -21.67 -1.16
N LEU A 15 -5.88 -21.22 -0.54
CA LEU A 15 -5.31 -19.89 -0.77
C LEU A 15 -4.96 -19.66 -2.24
N LEU A 16 -4.29 -20.64 -2.87
CA LEU A 16 -3.96 -20.62 -4.30
C LEU A 16 -5.21 -20.55 -5.18
N THR A 17 -6.24 -21.34 -4.87
CA THR A 17 -7.51 -21.33 -5.61
C THR A 17 -8.40 -20.12 -5.30
N SER A 18 -8.14 -19.39 -4.22
CA SER A 18 -8.91 -18.22 -3.76
C SER A 18 -8.47 -16.92 -4.42
N VAL A 19 -7.18 -16.85 -4.78
CA VAL A 19 -6.55 -15.67 -5.39
C VAL A 19 -6.31 -15.86 -6.90
N CYS A 20 -6.44 -17.08 -7.42
CA CYS A 20 -6.50 -17.33 -8.86
C CYS A 20 -7.89 -16.95 -9.43
N LEU A 21 -7.91 -16.01 -10.38
CA LEU A 21 -8.83 -16.14 -11.52
C LEU A 21 -8.52 -17.48 -12.20
N LEU A 22 -9.55 -18.28 -12.48
CA LEU A 22 -9.51 -19.67 -12.97
C LEU A 22 -8.73 -19.92 -14.28
N ASP A 23 -8.07 -18.90 -14.84
CA ASP A 23 -7.42 -18.92 -16.14
C ASP A 23 -5.98 -19.47 -16.11
N SER A 24 -5.34 -19.57 -14.94
CA SER A 24 -3.94 -20.03 -14.80
C SER A 24 -3.75 -21.52 -14.47
N LEU A 25 -4.79 -22.35 -14.63
CA LEU A 25 -4.79 -23.80 -14.32
C LEU A 25 -3.99 -24.69 -15.30
N SER A 26 -3.13 -24.14 -16.16
CA SER A 26 -2.33 -24.93 -17.11
C SER A 26 -1.19 -25.74 -16.47
N LEU A 27 -0.91 -25.52 -15.19
CA LEU A 27 0.24 -26.10 -14.46
C LEU A 27 -0.06 -27.43 -13.73
N PHE A 28 -1.32 -27.88 -13.70
CA PHE A 28 -1.69 -29.16 -13.10
C PHE A 28 -2.02 -30.20 -14.18
N PRO A 29 -1.80 -31.51 -13.92
CA PRO A 29 -2.28 -32.57 -14.81
C PRO A 29 -3.78 -32.39 -15.08
N SER A 30 -4.23 -32.66 -16.31
CA SER A 30 -5.61 -32.40 -16.77
C SER A 30 -6.69 -32.98 -15.84
N SER A 31 -6.39 -34.07 -15.13
CA SER A 31 -7.25 -34.69 -14.11
C SER A 31 -7.43 -33.85 -12.85
N GLN A 32 -6.38 -33.16 -12.37
CA GLN A 32 -6.44 -32.27 -11.20
C GLN A 32 -7.08 -30.92 -11.56
N VAL A 33 -6.79 -30.42 -12.77
CA VAL A 33 -7.47 -29.23 -13.36
C VAL A 33 -8.98 -29.45 -13.48
N PHE A 34 -9.41 -30.66 -13.84
CA PHE A 34 -10.82 -31.02 -13.94
C PHE A 34 -11.53 -30.98 -12.58
N HIS A 35 -10.85 -31.38 -11.49
CA HIS A 35 -11.37 -31.27 -10.13
C HIS A 35 -11.38 -29.83 -9.59
N LEU A 36 -10.37 -29.03 -9.94
CA LEU A 36 -10.26 -27.63 -9.53
C LEU A 36 -11.20 -26.69 -10.32
N ARG A 37 -11.41 -26.92 -11.62
CA ARG A 37 -12.42 -26.18 -12.44
C ARG A 37 -13.84 -26.42 -11.96
N ARG A 38 -14.11 -27.57 -11.35
CA ARG A 38 -15.38 -27.86 -10.69
C ARG A 38 -15.52 -27.18 -9.32
N LEU A 39 -14.56 -26.43 -8.79
CA LEU A 39 -14.77 -25.64 -7.56
C LEU A 39 -15.73 -24.45 -7.72
N LYS A 40 -16.16 -24.12 -8.95
CA LYS A 40 -17.35 -23.30 -9.19
C LYS A 40 -18.67 -24.03 -8.89
N SER A 41 -18.66 -25.36 -8.78
CA SER A 41 -19.84 -26.22 -8.70
C SER A 41 -19.70 -27.41 -7.74
N ILE A 42 -18.63 -27.48 -6.94
CA ILE A 42 -18.46 -28.53 -5.93
C ILE A 42 -19.21 -28.05 -4.70
N GLU A 43 -20.38 -28.67 -4.51
CA GLU A 43 -21.13 -28.66 -3.26
C GLU A 43 -20.13 -28.76 -2.10
N ILE A 44 -20.15 -27.73 -1.26
CA ILE A 44 -19.33 -27.56 -0.05
C ILE A 44 -19.21 -28.88 0.74
N GLU A 45 -20.24 -29.72 0.70
CA GLU A 45 -20.31 -31.08 1.23
C GLU A 45 -19.18 -32.03 0.78
N SER A 46 -18.74 -31.95 -0.48
CA SER A 46 -17.66 -32.80 -1.00
C SER A 46 -16.30 -32.38 -0.46
N ILE A 47 -16.06 -31.08 -0.24
CA ILE A 47 -14.83 -30.58 0.41
C ILE A 47 -14.81 -31.02 1.87
N VAL A 48 -15.95 -30.90 2.57
CA VAL A 48 -16.14 -31.37 3.95
C VAL A 48 -15.85 -32.86 4.08
N ARG A 49 -16.40 -33.68 3.18
CA ARG A 49 -16.16 -35.14 3.14
C ARG A 49 -14.73 -35.51 2.79
N LEU A 50 -14.10 -34.81 1.84
CA LEU A 50 -12.73 -35.10 1.40
C LEU A 50 -11.70 -34.90 2.52
N LEU A 51 -11.97 -33.95 3.41
CA LEU A 51 -11.04 -33.52 4.45
C LEU A 51 -11.34 -34.10 5.83
N LYS A 52 -12.48 -34.79 5.97
CA LYS A 52 -12.98 -35.29 7.26
C LYS A 52 -13.04 -34.18 8.31
N LEU A 53 -13.43 -32.97 7.90
CA LEU A 53 -13.56 -31.83 8.82
C LEU A 53 -14.74 -32.09 9.78
N PRO A 54 -14.57 -31.88 11.10
CA PRO A 54 -15.55 -32.28 12.11
C PRO A 54 -16.84 -31.44 12.13
N ASP A 55 -16.90 -30.29 11.45
CA ASP A 55 -18.05 -29.36 11.49
C ASP A 55 -18.66 -29.10 10.10
N ALA A 56 -19.43 -30.06 9.59
CA ALA A 56 -20.32 -29.84 8.43
C ALA A 56 -21.39 -28.77 8.72
N GLU A 57 -21.82 -28.69 9.98
CA GLU A 57 -22.91 -27.84 10.49
C GLU A 57 -22.62 -26.33 10.38
N LEU A 58 -21.34 -25.93 10.49
CA LEU A 58 -20.92 -24.52 10.38
C LEU A 58 -20.96 -24.02 8.93
N LEU A 59 -20.56 -24.86 7.98
CA LEU A 59 -20.62 -24.53 6.56
C LEU A 59 -22.07 -24.50 6.07
N GLU A 60 -22.93 -25.36 6.62
CA GLU A 60 -24.38 -25.28 6.44
C GLU A 60 -24.96 -23.98 7.01
N LYS A 61 -24.50 -23.55 8.20
CA LYS A 61 -24.91 -22.29 8.84
C LYS A 61 -24.48 -21.04 8.05
N GLU A 62 -23.28 -21.02 7.50
CA GLU A 62 -22.81 -19.92 6.63
C GLU A 62 -23.50 -19.96 5.25
N SER A 63 -23.78 -21.14 4.68
CA SER A 63 -24.66 -21.27 3.50
C SER A 63 -26.06 -20.67 3.76
N ARG A 64 -26.61 -20.87 4.96
CA ARG A 64 -27.90 -20.27 5.36
C ARG A 64 -27.85 -18.75 5.48
N ARG A 65 -26.69 -18.13 5.77
CA ARG A 65 -26.52 -16.66 5.71
C ARG A 65 -26.60 -16.13 4.29
N LEU A 66 -26.29 -16.96 3.30
CA LEU A 66 -26.39 -16.63 1.89
C LEU A 66 -27.80 -16.87 1.33
N GLU A 67 -28.60 -17.78 1.92
CA GLU A 67 -29.94 -18.16 1.43
C GLU A 67 -30.91 -16.98 1.23
N GLY A 68 -30.81 -15.93 2.05
CA GLY A 68 -31.65 -14.72 1.96
C GLY A 68 -31.16 -13.63 1.00
N LEU A 69 -30.02 -13.82 0.32
CA LEU A 69 -29.49 -12.86 -0.65
C LEU A 69 -30.08 -13.11 -2.05
N PRO A 70 -30.25 -12.06 -2.88
CA PRO A 70 -30.59 -12.21 -4.30
C PRO A 70 -29.64 -13.17 -5.01
N GLU A 71 -30.13 -13.94 -5.99
CA GLU A 71 -29.30 -14.91 -6.71
C GLU A 71 -28.12 -14.27 -7.44
N GLU A 72 -28.27 -13.02 -7.90
CA GLU A 72 -27.14 -12.28 -8.51
C GLU A 72 -25.99 -12.03 -7.51
N ILE A 73 -26.29 -11.95 -6.20
CA ILE A 73 -25.28 -11.77 -5.14
C ILE A 73 -24.68 -13.12 -4.76
N LYS A 74 -25.46 -14.20 -4.71
CA LYS A 74 -24.97 -15.56 -4.45
C LYS A 74 -24.01 -16.04 -5.54
N GLU A 75 -24.25 -15.66 -6.79
CA GLU A 75 -23.34 -15.94 -7.92
C GLU A 75 -22.16 -14.95 -8.03
N SER A 76 -22.13 -13.90 -7.20
CA SER A 76 -21.09 -12.87 -7.27
C SER A 76 -19.76 -13.31 -6.65
N GLU A 77 -18.65 -12.70 -7.12
CA GLU A 77 -17.33 -12.84 -6.50
C GLU A 77 -17.32 -12.53 -4.99
N PHE A 78 -18.26 -11.71 -4.52
CA PHE A 78 -18.37 -11.31 -3.12
C PHE A 78 -18.86 -12.46 -2.22
N ALA A 79 -19.89 -13.21 -2.64
CA ALA A 79 -20.34 -14.39 -1.89
C ALA A 79 -19.25 -15.48 -1.86
N ALA A 80 -18.57 -15.70 -3.00
CA ALA A 80 -17.45 -16.62 -3.06
C ALA A 80 -16.29 -16.19 -2.15
N MET A 81 -15.99 -14.89 -2.05
CA MET A 81 -14.99 -14.35 -1.11
C MET A 81 -15.37 -14.65 0.35
N LEU A 82 -16.63 -14.43 0.75
CA LEU A 82 -17.10 -14.68 2.11
C LEU A 82 -17.00 -16.17 2.52
N ILE A 83 -17.39 -17.09 1.62
CA ILE A 83 -17.28 -18.54 1.86
C ILE A 83 -15.81 -18.95 2.01
N ARG A 84 -14.92 -18.43 1.15
CA ARG A 84 -13.48 -18.73 1.21
C ARG A 84 -12.87 -18.24 2.51
N GLU A 85 -13.20 -17.02 2.91
CA GLU A 85 -12.76 -16.45 4.18
C GLU A 85 -13.20 -17.32 5.36
N ALA A 86 -14.46 -17.76 5.39
CA ALA A 86 -14.99 -18.64 6.44
C ALA A 86 -14.28 -20.00 6.49
N LEU A 87 -14.02 -20.61 5.32
CA LEU A 87 -13.31 -21.89 5.23
C LEU A 87 -11.85 -21.76 5.70
N MET A 88 -11.16 -20.72 5.26
CA MET A 88 -9.78 -20.42 5.67
C MET A 88 -9.69 -20.25 7.18
N ARG A 89 -10.59 -19.47 7.79
CA ARG A 89 -10.68 -19.31 9.26
C ARG A 89 -10.85 -20.65 9.98
N LYS A 90 -11.71 -21.53 9.45
CA LYS A 90 -11.94 -22.84 10.06
C LYS A 90 -10.69 -23.72 9.97
N VAL A 91 -10.05 -23.79 8.80
CA VAL A 91 -8.82 -24.57 8.63
C VAL A 91 -7.70 -24.00 9.51
N LEU A 92 -7.58 -22.68 9.61
CA LEU A 92 -6.64 -22.00 10.50
C LEU A 92 -6.85 -22.40 11.96
N SER A 93 -8.11 -22.46 12.43
CA SER A 93 -8.44 -22.90 13.79
C SER A 93 -8.05 -24.35 14.10
N LEU A 94 -7.91 -25.19 13.07
CA LEU A 94 -7.56 -26.61 13.22
C LEU A 94 -6.05 -26.84 13.15
N ILE A 95 -5.33 -26.01 12.38
CA ILE A 95 -3.87 -26.08 12.26
C ILE A 95 -3.19 -25.33 13.42
N GLY A 96 -3.79 -24.23 13.87
CA GLY A 96 -3.16 -23.23 14.71
C GLY A 96 -2.36 -22.22 13.86
N VAL A 97 -2.44 -20.94 14.20
CA VAL A 97 -1.77 -19.86 13.46
C VAL A 97 -0.24 -20.02 13.51
N GLU A 98 0.30 -20.39 14.67
CA GLU A 98 1.74 -20.66 14.83
C GLU A 98 2.27 -21.71 13.87
N ALA A 99 1.56 -22.82 13.72
CA ALA A 99 1.99 -23.92 12.86
C ALA A 99 1.85 -23.58 11.37
N LEU A 100 1.05 -22.57 11.00
CA LEU A 100 0.93 -22.08 9.64
C LEU A 100 2.00 -21.05 9.29
N LEU A 101 2.34 -20.18 10.25
CA LEU A 101 3.30 -19.09 10.08
C LEU A 101 4.75 -19.49 10.41
N ALA A 102 5.04 -20.78 10.58
CA ALA A 102 6.41 -21.26 10.73
C ALA A 102 7.23 -20.83 9.49
N LYS A 103 8.38 -20.19 9.72
CA LYS A 103 9.18 -19.54 8.64
C LYS A 103 9.50 -20.54 7.52
N GLU A 104 9.84 -21.78 7.84
CA GLU A 104 10.16 -22.82 6.86
C GLU A 104 8.96 -23.18 5.96
N ASP A 105 7.75 -23.27 6.55
CA ASP A 105 6.53 -23.59 5.82
C ASP A 105 6.07 -22.39 4.94
N LEU A 106 6.30 -21.14 5.39
CA LEU A 106 6.04 -19.93 4.60
C LEU A 106 6.97 -19.83 3.39
N SER A 107 8.28 -20.00 3.59
CA SER A 107 9.25 -19.98 2.50
C SER A 107 8.99 -21.11 1.51
N GLU A 108 8.68 -22.35 1.96
CA GLU A 108 8.32 -23.46 1.08
C GLU A 108 7.03 -23.18 0.29
N PHE A 109 6.01 -22.61 0.94
CA PHE A 109 4.76 -22.21 0.27
C PHE A 109 5.05 -21.18 -0.83
N PHE A 110 5.72 -20.09 -0.49
CA PHE A 110 6.03 -19.03 -1.43
C PHE A 110 6.96 -19.54 -2.55
N ASP A 111 7.96 -20.36 -2.26
CA ASP A 111 8.83 -20.95 -3.28
C ASP A 111 8.10 -21.90 -4.23
N SER A 112 7.12 -22.66 -3.74
CA SER A 112 6.29 -23.55 -4.58
C SER A 112 5.32 -22.80 -5.51
N THR A 113 5.09 -21.50 -5.25
CA THR A 113 4.16 -20.63 -5.99
C THR A 113 4.87 -19.65 -6.94
N ARG A 114 6.18 -19.83 -7.17
CA ARG A 114 7.07 -19.07 -8.08
C ARG A 114 6.66 -18.96 -9.56
N ALA A 115 5.46 -19.36 -9.93
CA ALA A 115 4.97 -19.16 -11.29
C ALA A 115 4.63 -17.66 -11.50
N ASP A 116 5.08 -17.08 -12.62
CA ASP A 116 4.80 -15.72 -13.09
C ASP A 116 3.30 -15.35 -13.25
N ASN A 117 2.41 -16.21 -12.78
CA ASN A 117 0.95 -16.14 -12.87
C ASN A 117 0.27 -15.61 -11.60
N TYR A 118 1.01 -15.18 -10.57
CA TYR A 118 0.42 -14.72 -9.30
C TYR A 118 0.83 -13.28 -8.96
N PRO A 119 0.07 -12.28 -9.44
CA PRO A 119 0.38 -10.87 -9.27
C PRO A 119 0.66 -10.49 -7.80
N ALA A 120 -0.16 -10.94 -6.84
CA ALA A 120 -0.06 -10.57 -5.42
C ALA A 120 1.22 -11.04 -4.74
N TYR A 121 1.80 -12.12 -5.25
CA TYR A 121 3.04 -12.69 -4.78
C TYR A 121 4.22 -12.01 -5.48
N THR A 122 4.11 -11.75 -6.78
CA THR A 122 5.09 -10.92 -7.49
C THR A 122 5.23 -9.55 -6.83
N ALA A 123 4.12 -8.94 -6.41
CA ALA A 123 4.09 -7.72 -5.61
C ALA A 123 4.84 -7.87 -4.27
N PHE A 124 4.48 -8.88 -3.47
CA PHE A 124 5.12 -9.15 -2.17
C PHE A 124 6.63 -9.45 -2.31
N GLN A 125 7.02 -10.31 -3.25
CA GLN A 125 8.43 -10.62 -3.52
C GLN A 125 9.21 -9.42 -4.04
N ARG A 126 8.60 -8.62 -4.94
CA ARG A 126 9.21 -7.40 -5.43
C ARG A 126 9.47 -6.45 -4.27
N LEU A 127 8.49 -6.24 -3.40
CA LEU A 127 8.64 -5.41 -2.20
C LEU A 127 9.73 -5.94 -1.26
N ASN A 128 9.95 -7.25 -1.17
CA ASN A 128 11.02 -7.80 -0.35
C ASN A 128 12.41 -7.75 -1.01
N ARG A 129 12.50 -7.97 -2.31
CA ARG A 129 13.78 -8.16 -3.02
C ARG A 129 14.29 -6.91 -3.69
N ASN A 130 13.39 -6.07 -4.19
CA ASN A 130 13.73 -4.95 -5.04
C ASN A 130 13.64 -3.60 -4.32
N PHE A 131 13.12 -3.53 -3.10
CA PHE A 131 12.91 -2.26 -2.40
C PHE A 131 14.17 -1.41 -2.29
N LEU A 132 15.30 -2.03 -1.89
CA LEU A 132 16.58 -1.33 -1.83
C LEU A 132 17.08 -0.92 -3.22
N SER A 133 16.98 -1.82 -4.20
CA SER A 133 17.40 -1.53 -5.59
C SER A 133 16.55 -0.44 -6.26
N ASP A 134 15.27 -0.34 -5.89
CA ASP A 134 14.34 0.68 -6.37
C ASP A 134 14.84 2.06 -5.90
N ILE A 135 15.20 2.19 -4.62
CA ILE A 135 15.77 3.42 -4.05
C ILE A 135 17.11 3.73 -4.73
N GLN A 136 18.03 2.76 -4.81
CA GLN A 136 19.33 2.93 -5.45
C GLN A 136 19.22 3.36 -6.91
N THR A 137 18.23 2.84 -7.64
CA THR A 137 17.94 3.24 -9.03
C THR A 137 17.60 4.72 -9.13
N ILE A 138 16.79 5.25 -8.21
CA ILE A 138 16.46 6.68 -8.19
C ILE A 138 17.67 7.52 -7.78
N LEU A 139 18.44 7.07 -6.79
CA LEU A 139 19.64 7.79 -6.36
C LEU A 139 20.69 7.87 -7.47
N GLY A 140 20.83 6.80 -8.28
CA GLY A 140 21.67 6.82 -9.49
C GLY A 140 21.18 7.82 -10.55
N ARG A 141 19.92 8.23 -10.50
CA ARG A 141 19.30 9.25 -11.37
C ARG A 141 19.20 10.63 -10.71
N LYS A 142 19.82 10.85 -9.55
CA LYS A 142 19.77 12.13 -8.82
C LYS A 142 20.11 13.33 -9.70
N ALA A 143 21.20 13.26 -10.46
CA ALA A 143 21.61 14.36 -11.35
C ALA A 143 20.58 14.64 -12.47
N GLU A 144 19.97 13.60 -13.05
CA GLU A 144 18.92 13.73 -14.07
C GLU A 144 17.67 14.43 -13.49
N ILE A 145 17.28 14.05 -12.28
CA ILE A 145 16.14 14.64 -11.57
C ILE A 145 16.42 16.10 -11.21
N GLU A 146 17.62 16.40 -10.71
CA GLU A 146 18.06 17.77 -10.41
C GLU A 146 18.07 18.66 -11.66
N GLU A 147 18.53 18.14 -12.80
CA GLU A 147 18.49 18.85 -14.09
C GLU A 147 17.04 19.11 -14.55
N ALA A 148 16.14 18.13 -14.36
CA ALA A 148 14.73 18.29 -14.68
C ALA A 148 14.09 19.43 -13.86
N VAL A 149 14.43 19.54 -12.56
CA VAL A 149 14.01 20.64 -11.70
C VAL A 149 14.58 21.97 -12.21
N ASP A 150 15.90 22.03 -12.43
CA ASP A 150 16.59 23.22 -12.89
C ASP A 150 16.06 23.77 -14.22
N ARG A 151 15.67 22.90 -15.15
CA ARG A 151 15.13 23.29 -16.45
C ARG A 151 13.89 24.16 -16.34
N VAL A 152 13.06 23.93 -15.31
CA VAL A 152 11.81 24.67 -15.14
C VAL A 152 11.94 25.82 -14.16
N ILE A 153 12.76 25.71 -13.11
CA ILE A 153 12.91 26.81 -12.13
C ILE A 153 14.01 27.80 -12.50
N GLY A 154 15.06 27.37 -13.21
CA GLY A 154 16.21 28.21 -13.55
C GLY A 154 16.85 28.85 -12.31
N ASP A 155 16.91 30.18 -12.30
CA ASP A 155 17.39 30.99 -11.17
C ASP A 155 16.24 31.55 -10.31
N ALA A 156 14.99 31.12 -10.56
CA ALA A 156 13.84 31.56 -9.77
C ALA A 156 13.94 31.01 -8.34
N ARG A 157 13.66 31.88 -7.38
CA ARG A 157 13.46 31.49 -5.98
C ARG A 157 12.09 30.84 -5.84
N ILE A 158 12.03 29.65 -5.25
CA ILE A 158 10.78 28.90 -5.08
C ILE A 158 10.45 28.80 -3.60
N ASP A 159 9.51 29.61 -3.15
CA ASP A 159 9.09 29.61 -1.73
C ASP A 159 7.93 28.64 -1.47
N LYS A 160 7.29 28.10 -2.54
CA LYS A 160 6.17 27.16 -2.45
C LYS A 160 6.30 26.02 -3.45
N VAL A 161 6.04 24.79 -2.99
CA VAL A 161 5.84 23.62 -3.84
C VAL A 161 4.40 23.14 -3.69
N LEU A 162 3.62 23.24 -4.77
CA LEU A 162 2.26 22.77 -4.86
C LEU A 162 2.22 21.41 -5.54
N ILE A 163 1.76 20.40 -4.82
CA ILE A 163 1.79 19.00 -5.26
C ILE A 163 0.38 18.53 -5.54
N LEU A 164 0.14 18.03 -6.75
CA LEU A 164 -1.16 17.56 -7.22
C LEU A 164 -1.09 16.04 -7.32
N GLY A 165 -1.75 15.32 -6.41
CA GLY A 165 -1.61 13.86 -6.37
C GLY A 165 -2.57 13.16 -5.42
N MET A 166 -3.24 12.12 -5.92
CA MET A 166 -4.20 11.32 -5.15
C MET A 166 -3.56 10.08 -4.51
N GLY A 167 -4.15 9.58 -3.42
CA GLY A 167 -3.74 8.31 -2.78
C GLY A 167 -2.23 8.21 -2.57
N GLY A 168 -1.62 7.10 -3.01
CA GLY A 168 -0.18 6.87 -2.95
C GLY A 168 0.68 7.98 -3.59
N SER A 169 0.20 8.64 -4.64
CA SER A 169 0.89 9.77 -5.27
C SER A 169 0.86 11.06 -4.43
N GLY A 170 -0.11 11.19 -3.52
CA GLY A 170 -0.16 12.28 -2.53
C GLY A 170 0.53 11.95 -1.20
N ILE A 171 0.83 10.69 -0.91
CA ILE A 171 1.47 10.26 0.34
C ILE A 171 2.98 10.45 0.34
N ALA A 172 3.69 10.05 -0.73
CA ALA A 172 5.15 10.23 -0.78
C ALA A 172 5.57 11.71 -0.53
N PRO A 173 4.85 12.71 -1.05
CA PRO A 173 5.07 14.10 -0.67
C PRO A 173 4.75 14.46 0.79
N GLN A 174 3.77 13.82 1.43
CA GLN A 174 3.51 14.00 2.88
C GLN A 174 4.69 13.48 3.71
N VAL A 175 5.27 12.35 3.31
CA VAL A 175 6.46 11.78 3.96
C VAL A 175 7.66 12.71 3.78
N MET A 176 7.88 13.24 2.57
CA MET A 176 8.87 14.30 2.32
C MET A 176 8.65 15.51 3.23
N GLN A 177 7.42 15.98 3.40
CA GLN A 177 7.10 17.07 4.33
C GLN A 177 7.41 16.70 5.79
N GLY A 178 7.16 15.45 6.19
CA GLY A 178 7.54 14.91 7.50
C GLY A 178 9.05 15.00 7.72
N PHE A 179 9.87 14.60 6.74
CA PHE A 179 11.32 14.76 6.79
C PHE A 179 11.75 16.21 6.94
N LEU A 180 11.19 17.14 6.15
CA LEU A 180 11.50 18.57 6.24
C LEU A 180 11.22 19.14 7.63
N LYS A 181 10.03 18.86 8.18
CA LYS A 181 9.64 19.32 9.52
C LYS A 181 10.58 18.75 10.59
N LYS A 182 10.87 17.46 10.51
CA LYS A 182 11.70 16.76 11.50
C LYS A 182 13.15 17.20 11.49
N SER A 183 13.69 17.52 10.31
CA SER A 183 15.06 17.99 10.13
C SER A 183 15.24 19.51 10.23
N GLY A 184 14.15 20.27 10.34
CA GLY A 184 14.19 21.75 10.45
C GLY A 184 14.41 22.49 9.12
N TYR A 185 14.13 21.84 7.98
CA TYR A 185 14.29 22.38 6.63
C TYR A 185 12.97 22.81 5.98
N ASP A 186 11.93 23.08 6.77
CA ASP A 186 10.55 23.36 6.35
C ASP A 186 10.30 24.82 5.91
N LYS A 187 11.34 25.54 5.49
CA LYS A 187 11.25 26.94 5.04
C LYS A 187 10.47 27.12 3.72
N VAL A 188 10.41 26.08 2.90
CA VAL A 188 9.64 26.07 1.65
C VAL A 188 8.25 25.51 1.96
N GLU A 189 7.20 26.26 1.63
CA GLU A 189 5.83 25.85 1.89
C GLU A 189 5.44 24.68 0.97
N ILE A 190 5.06 23.54 1.56
CA ILE A 190 4.55 22.39 0.81
C ILE A 190 3.03 22.33 0.96
N LYS A 191 2.32 22.38 -0.17
CA LYS A 191 0.85 22.19 -0.24
C LYS A 191 0.54 20.98 -1.09
N ILE A 192 -0.32 20.09 -0.59
CA ILE A 192 -0.71 18.87 -1.29
C ILE A 192 -2.20 18.93 -1.57
N VAL A 193 -2.56 18.99 -2.85
CA VAL A 193 -3.94 19.03 -3.33
C VAL A 193 -4.33 17.62 -3.78
N LYS A 194 -5.36 17.09 -3.10
CA LYS A 194 -5.97 15.78 -3.37
C LYS A 194 -7.38 15.95 -3.95
N ASP A 195 -7.53 16.87 -4.89
CA ASP A 195 -8.80 17.23 -5.51
C ASP A 195 -8.59 17.54 -7.01
N ALA A 196 -9.67 17.63 -7.78
CA ALA A 196 -9.67 17.91 -9.21
C ALA A 196 -9.46 19.39 -9.55
N LEU A 197 -9.60 20.29 -8.57
CA LEU A 197 -9.38 21.73 -8.71
C LEU A 197 -8.47 22.22 -7.60
N ILE A 198 -7.68 23.26 -7.90
CA ILE A 198 -6.82 23.89 -6.90
C ILE A 198 -7.68 24.90 -6.13
N PRO A 199 -7.79 24.80 -4.79
CA PRO A 199 -8.53 25.77 -3.99
C PRO A 199 -8.09 27.22 -4.27
N ASP A 200 -9.04 28.14 -4.35
CA ASP A 200 -8.76 29.54 -4.75
C ASP A 200 -7.94 30.33 -3.73
N ASP A 201 -7.86 29.87 -2.49
CA ASP A 201 -6.97 30.41 -1.45
C ASP A 201 -5.50 30.04 -1.70
N ILE A 202 -5.23 28.99 -2.48
CA ILE A 202 -3.88 28.63 -2.91
C ILE A 202 -3.48 29.46 -4.12
N LYS A 203 -2.76 30.55 -3.86
CA LYS A 203 -2.17 31.39 -4.92
C LYS A 203 -1.02 30.68 -5.63
N ILE A 204 -1.05 30.75 -6.95
CA ILE A 204 0.02 30.30 -7.86
C ILE A 204 0.67 31.54 -8.48
N ASP A 205 1.97 31.67 -8.30
CA ASP A 205 2.78 32.81 -8.76
C ASP A 205 4.13 32.33 -9.30
N GLU A 206 5.02 33.27 -9.65
CA GLU A 206 6.38 33.01 -10.12
C GLU A 206 7.30 32.34 -9.09
N HIS A 207 6.90 32.26 -7.82
CA HIS A 207 7.64 31.59 -6.75
C HIS A 207 7.07 30.21 -6.40
N THR A 208 6.13 29.72 -7.22
CA THR A 208 5.44 28.45 -7.03
C THR A 208 5.91 27.40 -8.02
N LEU A 209 6.47 26.30 -7.51
CA LEU A 209 6.70 25.08 -8.29
C LEU A 209 5.48 24.17 -8.17
N VAL A 210 4.86 23.84 -9.31
CA VAL A 210 3.75 22.89 -9.37
C VAL A 210 4.28 21.51 -9.80
N VAL A 211 4.03 20.50 -8.97
CA VAL A 211 4.41 19.10 -9.21
C VAL A 211 3.15 18.26 -9.35
N ALA A 212 2.82 17.83 -10.58
CA ALA A 212 1.79 16.83 -10.79
C ALA A 212 2.38 15.42 -10.62
N GLN A 213 1.94 14.71 -9.60
CA GLN A 213 2.37 13.34 -9.33
C GLN A 213 1.22 12.38 -9.55
N SER A 214 1.35 11.52 -10.55
CA SER A 214 0.35 10.50 -10.88
C SER A 214 1.05 9.25 -11.39
N TYR A 215 1.03 8.18 -10.60
CA TYR A 215 1.68 6.92 -10.98
C TYR A 215 1.27 6.44 -12.40
N SER A 216 -0.03 6.42 -12.73
CA SER A 216 -0.53 5.89 -14.01
C SER A 216 -0.39 6.84 -15.20
N GLY A 217 -0.04 8.11 -14.95
CA GLY A 217 -0.11 9.17 -15.96
C GLY A 217 -1.53 9.61 -16.37
N SER A 218 -2.58 9.04 -15.77
CA SER A 218 -3.97 9.18 -16.27
C SER A 218 -5.02 9.47 -15.20
N THR A 219 -4.61 9.79 -13.97
CA THR A 219 -5.53 10.09 -12.86
C THR A 219 -6.33 11.36 -13.18
N GLY A 220 -7.66 11.24 -13.30
CA GLY A 220 -8.53 12.32 -13.78
C GLY A 220 -8.48 13.58 -12.90
N GLU A 221 -8.45 13.40 -11.58
CA GLU A 221 -8.32 14.48 -10.60
C GLU A 221 -6.98 15.21 -10.76
N THR A 222 -5.86 14.48 -10.84
CA THR A 222 -4.53 15.07 -11.03
C THR A 222 -4.40 15.79 -12.37
N LEU A 223 -4.95 15.23 -13.45
CA LEU A 223 -4.95 15.87 -14.76
C LEU A 223 -5.79 17.17 -14.75
N SER A 224 -6.95 17.14 -14.10
CA SER A 224 -7.83 18.32 -13.97
C SER A 224 -7.16 19.43 -13.16
N ALA A 225 -6.54 19.08 -12.04
CA ALA A 225 -5.82 20.05 -11.21
C ALA A 225 -4.59 20.61 -11.92
N PHE A 226 -3.89 19.78 -12.71
CA PHE A 226 -2.76 20.24 -13.53
C PHE A 226 -3.21 21.21 -14.62
N GLN A 227 -4.34 20.92 -15.28
CA GLN A 227 -4.95 21.83 -16.23
C GLN A 227 -5.38 23.15 -15.56
N ASP A 228 -5.91 23.09 -14.34
CA ASP A 228 -6.25 24.27 -13.55
C ASP A 228 -4.99 25.10 -13.21
N ALA A 229 -3.89 24.47 -12.80
CA ALA A 229 -2.62 25.15 -12.58
C ALA A 229 -2.12 25.91 -13.82
N VAL A 230 -2.22 25.27 -14.99
CA VAL A 230 -1.85 25.88 -16.27
C VAL A 230 -2.76 27.09 -16.57
N ARG A 231 -4.08 26.96 -16.37
CA ARG A 231 -5.03 28.08 -16.55
C ARG A 231 -4.78 29.23 -15.58
N LYS A 232 -4.38 28.92 -14.34
CA LYS A 232 -3.97 29.88 -13.31
C LYS A 232 -2.59 30.49 -13.56
N GLY A 233 -1.90 30.11 -14.64
CA GLY A 233 -0.67 30.76 -15.11
C GLY A 233 0.62 30.21 -14.51
N ALA A 234 0.61 28.99 -13.95
CA ALA A 234 1.78 28.33 -13.40
C ALA A 234 2.97 28.35 -14.39
N LYS A 235 4.14 28.79 -13.91
CA LYS A 235 5.37 28.92 -14.72
C LYS A 235 6.30 27.72 -14.60
N HIS A 236 6.35 27.13 -13.42
CA HIS A 236 7.27 26.05 -13.08
C HIS A 236 6.46 24.76 -12.90
N LEU A 237 6.56 23.85 -13.87
CA LEU A 237 5.74 22.64 -13.94
C LEU A 237 6.61 21.40 -14.03
N ILE A 238 6.41 20.46 -13.10
CA ILE A 238 7.01 19.13 -13.14
C ILE A 238 5.91 18.08 -13.16
N VAL A 239 6.11 17.03 -13.96
CA VAL A 239 5.27 15.83 -13.95
C VAL A 239 6.11 14.65 -13.48
N ILE A 240 5.67 13.99 -12.41
CA ILE A 240 6.26 12.75 -11.87
C ILE A 240 5.29 11.61 -12.15
N SER A 241 5.62 10.74 -13.09
CA SER A 241 4.71 9.68 -13.56
C SER A 241 5.45 8.58 -14.31
N THR A 242 4.81 7.43 -14.54
CA THR A 242 5.32 6.39 -15.45
C THR A 242 5.26 6.81 -16.92
N ARG A 243 4.25 7.62 -17.29
CA ARG A 243 4.00 8.15 -18.64
C ARG A 243 3.56 9.62 -18.62
N LYS A 244 3.71 10.31 -19.75
CA LYS A 244 3.44 11.75 -19.87
C LYS A 244 2.43 12.14 -20.95
N ASP A 245 1.94 11.18 -21.72
CA ASP A 245 1.08 11.38 -22.91
C ASP A 245 -0.13 12.29 -22.62
N LYS A 246 -0.91 12.02 -21.57
CA LYS A 246 -2.07 12.84 -21.21
C LYS A 246 -1.70 14.24 -20.69
N PHE A 247 -0.52 14.39 -20.08
CA PHE A 247 -0.05 15.70 -19.62
C PHE A 247 0.42 16.57 -20.80
N VAL A 248 1.07 15.97 -21.80
CA VAL A 248 1.48 16.65 -23.04
C VAL A 248 0.29 17.25 -23.79
N GLN A 249 -0.86 16.59 -23.76
CA GLN A 249 -2.10 17.11 -24.35
C GLN A 249 -2.63 18.39 -23.66
N ILE A 250 -2.23 18.64 -22.41
CA ILE A 250 -2.60 19.85 -21.67
C ILE A 250 -1.62 20.98 -21.97
N THR A 251 -0.31 20.68 -21.90
CA THR A 251 0.78 21.62 -22.23
C THR A 251 2.07 20.85 -22.47
N GLU A 252 2.95 21.35 -23.32
CA GLU A 252 4.31 20.81 -23.48
C GLU A 252 5.32 21.44 -22.53
N ASN A 253 4.95 22.53 -21.85
CA ASN A 253 5.85 23.33 -21.02
C ASN A 253 5.98 22.77 -19.60
N PHE A 254 6.56 21.59 -19.46
CA PHE A 254 6.88 20.97 -18.17
C PHE A 254 8.13 20.09 -18.26
N SER A 255 8.78 19.86 -17.12
CA SER A 255 9.82 18.83 -16.99
C SER A 255 9.22 17.50 -16.57
N PHE A 256 9.62 16.42 -17.22
CA PHE A 256 9.15 15.08 -16.91
C PHE A 256 10.19 14.30 -16.11
N ILE A 257 9.78 13.76 -14.96
CA ILE A 257 10.56 12.81 -14.16
C ILE A 257 9.86 11.47 -14.22
N GLN A 258 10.47 10.51 -14.91
CA GLN A 258 9.88 9.19 -15.08
C GLN A 258 10.06 8.31 -13.84
N ILE A 259 8.99 7.72 -13.35
CA ILE A 259 9.04 6.63 -12.36
C ILE A 259 9.46 5.35 -13.12
N PRO A 260 10.60 4.71 -12.80
CA PRO A 260 11.19 3.64 -13.61
C PRO A 260 10.56 2.28 -13.30
N VAL A 261 9.25 2.17 -13.51
CA VAL A 261 8.47 0.97 -13.22
C VAL A 261 7.62 0.57 -14.42
N GLY A 262 7.51 -0.74 -14.65
CA GLY A 262 6.58 -1.29 -15.63
C GLY A 262 5.14 -1.33 -15.10
N GLU A 263 4.17 -1.55 -16.00
CA GLU A 263 2.73 -1.56 -15.70
C GLU A 263 2.27 -2.60 -14.66
N LYS A 264 3.15 -3.53 -14.28
CA LYS A 264 2.85 -4.63 -13.32
C LYS A 264 2.97 -4.22 -11.85
N VAL A 265 3.49 -3.02 -11.58
CA VAL A 265 3.64 -2.49 -10.22
C VAL A 265 2.42 -1.69 -9.83
N GLN A 266 1.96 -1.87 -8.59
CA GLN A 266 0.82 -1.10 -8.08
C GLN A 266 1.27 0.28 -7.61
N PRO A 267 0.43 1.33 -7.77
CA PRO A 267 0.80 2.70 -7.35
C PRO A 267 1.30 2.82 -5.91
N ARG A 268 0.71 2.06 -4.97
CA ARG A 268 1.11 2.04 -3.56
C ARG A 268 2.48 1.43 -3.32
N GLU A 269 2.89 0.49 -4.15
CA GLU A 269 4.20 -0.15 -4.10
C GLU A 269 5.29 0.66 -4.81
N ALA A 270 4.95 1.84 -5.34
CA ALA A 270 5.90 2.77 -5.93
C ALA A 270 6.56 3.67 -4.87
N TYR A 271 6.31 3.42 -3.59
CA TYR A 271 6.81 4.22 -2.47
C TYR A 271 8.35 4.30 -2.46
N SER A 272 9.04 3.17 -2.69
CA SER A 272 10.49 3.06 -2.82
C SER A 272 11.08 3.89 -3.97
N PHE A 273 10.29 4.27 -4.97
CA PHE A 273 10.70 5.19 -6.03
C PHE A 273 10.28 6.63 -5.75
N THR A 274 9.03 6.83 -5.36
CA THR A 274 8.41 8.16 -5.30
C THR A 274 8.91 9.00 -4.13
N VAL A 275 9.21 8.40 -2.97
CA VAL A 275 9.78 9.16 -1.84
C VAL A 275 11.18 9.68 -2.19
N PRO A 276 12.14 8.87 -2.67
CA PRO A 276 13.44 9.39 -3.09
C PRO A 276 13.36 10.44 -4.19
N ILE A 277 12.46 10.30 -5.18
CA ILE A 277 12.24 11.33 -6.20
C ILE A 277 11.85 12.66 -5.54
N ASN A 278 10.86 12.64 -4.65
CA ASN A 278 10.39 13.84 -3.96
C ASN A 278 11.49 14.48 -3.09
N LEU A 279 12.27 13.66 -2.38
CA LEU A 279 13.41 14.13 -1.58
C LEU A 279 14.47 14.81 -2.45
N ILE A 280 14.78 14.27 -3.63
CA ILE A 280 15.73 14.90 -4.57
C ILE A 280 15.16 16.21 -5.11
N VAL A 281 13.88 16.22 -5.52
CA VAL A 281 13.21 17.43 -6.03
C VAL A 281 13.26 18.55 -5.00
N ILE A 282 12.85 18.29 -3.75
CA ILE A 282 12.85 19.33 -2.72
C ILE A 282 14.26 19.72 -2.30
N ASN A 283 15.20 18.78 -2.23
CA ASN A 283 16.59 19.11 -1.95
C ASN A 283 17.15 20.07 -3.01
N ARG A 284 16.81 19.87 -4.29
CA ARG A 284 17.25 20.77 -5.35
C ARG A 284 16.64 22.16 -5.21
N VAL A 285 15.35 22.23 -4.91
CA VAL A 285 14.64 23.49 -4.62
C VAL A 285 15.28 24.23 -3.45
N LEU A 286 15.55 23.54 -2.34
CA LEU A 286 16.23 24.11 -1.17
C LEU A 286 17.62 24.65 -1.53
N GLY A 287 18.42 23.87 -2.25
CA GLY A 287 19.74 24.30 -2.71
C GLY A 287 19.69 25.55 -3.61
N ARG A 288 18.70 25.66 -4.50
CA ARG A 288 18.48 26.86 -5.33
C ARG A 288 18.06 28.08 -4.53
N ASN A 289 17.42 27.87 -3.38
CA ASN A 289 17.13 28.93 -2.41
C ASN A 289 18.31 29.24 -1.46
N GLY A 290 19.47 28.59 -1.63
CA GLY A 290 20.63 28.74 -0.74
C GLY A 290 20.48 28.05 0.62
N ILE A 291 19.61 27.05 0.72
CA ILE A 291 19.42 26.22 1.91
C ILE A 291 20.14 24.88 1.68
N GLU A 292 21.30 24.72 2.30
CA GLU A 292 22.15 23.52 2.19
C GLU A 292 22.01 22.62 3.42
N GLY A 293 22.47 21.37 3.32
CA GLY A 293 22.55 20.42 4.44
C GLY A 293 21.32 19.53 4.63
N PHE A 294 20.22 19.75 3.90
CA PHE A 294 19.06 18.86 3.95
C PHE A 294 19.41 17.42 3.52
N TRP A 295 20.09 17.27 2.37
CA TRP A 295 20.52 15.95 1.89
C TRP A 295 21.44 15.22 2.88
N ASP A 296 22.37 15.96 3.49
CA ASP A 296 23.30 15.39 4.47
C ASP A 296 22.57 14.97 5.75
N ALA A 297 21.55 15.74 6.17
CA ALA A 297 20.73 15.41 7.34
C ALA A 297 19.86 14.15 7.14
N LEU A 298 19.60 13.74 5.90
CA LEU A 298 18.95 12.46 5.61
C LEU A 298 19.90 11.26 5.79
N ASP A 299 21.21 11.50 5.65
CA ASP A 299 22.26 10.48 5.66
C ASP A 299 21.85 9.22 4.87
N MET A 300 21.63 9.42 3.56
CA MET A 300 21.09 8.38 2.69
C MET A 300 22.00 7.14 2.62
N ASP A 301 23.32 7.30 2.77
CA ASP A 301 24.26 6.19 2.72
C ASP A 301 24.10 5.27 3.93
N GLU A 302 24.05 5.82 5.15
CA GLU A 302 23.76 5.01 6.34
C GLU A 302 22.35 4.43 6.27
N ALA A 303 21.37 5.19 5.78
CA ALA A 303 20.00 4.72 5.63
C ALA A 303 19.92 3.46 4.75
N LEU A 304 20.59 3.46 3.59
CA LEU A 304 20.64 2.31 2.69
C LEU A 304 21.39 1.12 3.31
N ALA A 305 22.47 1.38 4.04
CA ALA A 305 23.23 0.34 4.72
C ALA A 305 22.38 -0.37 5.78
N GLU A 306 21.63 0.38 6.58
CA GLU A 306 20.72 -0.17 7.59
C GLU A 306 19.54 -0.93 6.97
N ILE A 307 18.88 -0.35 5.95
CA ILE A 307 17.81 -1.04 5.21
C ILE A 307 18.33 -2.35 4.61
N GLY A 308 19.54 -2.33 4.04
CA GLY A 308 20.21 -3.51 3.50
C GLY A 308 20.43 -4.59 4.55
N ARG A 309 21.04 -4.24 5.69
CA ARG A 309 21.22 -5.15 6.83
C ARG A 309 19.90 -5.76 7.30
N PHE A 310 18.87 -4.93 7.46
CA PHE A 310 17.53 -5.38 7.86
C PHE A 310 16.94 -6.40 6.87
N LEU A 311 17.05 -6.15 5.56
CA LEU A 311 16.55 -7.07 4.53
C LEU A 311 17.39 -8.35 4.43
N GLU A 312 18.70 -8.29 4.65
CA GLU A 312 19.58 -9.47 4.68
C GLU A 312 19.29 -10.37 5.87
N GLU A 313 19.09 -9.79 7.05
CA GLU A 313 18.70 -10.51 8.28
C GLU A 313 17.27 -11.06 8.19
N ASN A 314 16.41 -10.37 7.44
CA ASN A 314 14.99 -10.68 7.30
C ASN A 314 14.58 -10.78 5.81
N PRO A 315 15.04 -11.81 5.07
CA PRO A 315 14.88 -11.90 3.61
C PRO A 315 13.42 -12.03 3.14
N GLU A 316 12.53 -12.49 4.02
CA GLU A 316 11.10 -12.61 3.74
C GLU A 316 10.25 -11.95 4.81
N TRP A 317 10.36 -12.46 6.04
CA TRP A 317 9.53 -12.06 7.18
C TRP A 317 10.41 -11.70 8.35
N ASP A 318 10.22 -10.48 8.86
CA ASP A 318 10.74 -10.03 10.14
C ASP A 318 9.79 -10.44 11.29
N ASP A 319 10.33 -10.48 12.50
CA ASP A 319 9.58 -10.96 13.65
C ASP A 319 8.39 -10.05 14.01
N LEU A 320 8.48 -8.74 13.72
CA LEU A 320 7.42 -7.78 14.01
C LEU A 320 6.24 -7.93 13.04
N SER A 321 6.51 -8.09 11.75
CA SER A 321 5.47 -8.35 10.75
C SER A 321 4.77 -9.68 11.02
N LEU A 322 5.49 -10.72 11.44
CA LEU A 322 4.91 -11.99 11.89
C LEU A 322 4.09 -11.84 13.17
N ALA A 323 4.53 -11.05 14.14
CA ALA A 323 3.79 -10.81 15.37
C ALA A 323 2.45 -10.10 15.10
N ILE A 324 2.46 -9.07 14.23
CA ILE A 324 1.25 -8.38 13.78
C ILE A 324 0.33 -9.33 13.03
N LEU A 325 0.87 -10.07 12.07
CA LEU A 325 0.12 -11.03 11.25
C LEU A 325 -0.53 -12.12 12.11
N LYS A 326 0.26 -12.78 12.96
CA LYS A 326 -0.17 -13.84 13.86
C LYS A 326 -1.33 -13.38 14.71
N ARG A 327 -1.16 -12.26 15.40
CA ARG A 327 -2.16 -11.75 16.32
C ARG A 327 -3.45 -11.32 15.63
N ALA A 328 -3.33 -10.66 14.47
CA ALA A 328 -4.49 -10.28 13.67
C ALA A 328 -5.29 -11.49 13.17
N LEU A 329 -4.60 -12.59 12.82
CA LEU A 329 -5.22 -13.84 12.40
C LEU A 329 -5.85 -14.62 13.58
N GLU A 330 -5.21 -14.62 14.75
CA GLU A 330 -5.69 -15.32 15.95
C GLU A 330 -6.94 -14.65 16.55
N GLU A 331 -6.91 -13.32 16.68
CA GLU A 331 -8.00 -12.57 17.31
C GLU A 331 -9.10 -12.16 16.33
N ASP A 332 -8.84 -12.23 15.02
CA ASP A 332 -9.75 -11.78 13.97
C ASP A 332 -10.28 -10.34 14.19
N LYS A 333 -9.36 -9.45 14.54
CA LYS A 333 -9.67 -8.03 14.82
C LYS A 333 -9.05 -7.12 13.80
N SER A 334 -9.61 -5.91 13.70
CA SER A 334 -9.03 -4.84 12.89
C SER A 334 -7.80 -4.26 13.60
N LEU A 335 -6.82 -3.80 12.82
CA LEU A 335 -5.67 -3.10 13.37
C LEU A 335 -6.04 -1.64 13.61
N LEU A 336 -5.73 -1.14 14.81
CA LEU A 336 -5.81 0.27 15.16
C LEU A 336 -4.38 0.81 15.25
N PHE A 337 -3.98 1.65 14.30
CA PHE A 337 -2.65 2.23 14.30
C PHE A 337 -2.63 3.50 15.15
N ILE A 338 -1.67 3.58 16.05
CA ILE A 338 -1.45 4.70 16.96
C ILE A 338 0.03 5.02 16.85
N HIS A 339 0.38 6.28 16.62
CA HIS A 339 1.76 6.72 16.59
C HIS A 339 1.99 7.79 17.67
N GLU A 340 3.23 7.92 18.11
CA GLU A 340 3.62 9.05 18.95
C GLU A 340 3.62 10.37 18.14
N PRO A 341 3.47 11.54 18.79
CA PRO A 341 3.42 12.83 18.10
C PRO A 341 4.74 13.14 17.38
N ASP A 342 4.77 12.83 16.09
CA ASP A 342 5.93 13.00 15.23
C ASP A 342 5.47 13.20 13.78
N PRO A 343 5.88 14.29 13.11
CA PRO A 343 5.36 14.64 11.80
C PRO A 343 5.73 13.63 10.70
N LEU A 344 6.83 12.90 10.85
CA LEU A 344 7.21 11.84 9.92
C LEU A 344 6.41 10.57 10.17
N LEU A 345 6.24 10.17 11.43
CA LEU A 345 5.40 9.01 11.78
C LEU A 345 3.93 9.23 11.44
N GLU A 346 3.41 10.46 11.52
CA GLU A 346 2.06 10.79 11.08
C GLU A 346 1.87 10.44 9.58
N ALA A 347 2.81 10.89 8.74
CA ALA A 347 2.78 10.61 7.31
C ALA A 347 2.95 9.11 6.99
N VAL A 348 3.88 8.44 7.67
CA VAL A 348 4.12 7.00 7.51
C VAL A 348 2.92 6.18 7.99
N THR A 349 2.30 6.55 9.11
CA THR A 349 1.13 5.85 9.65
C THR A 349 -0.09 6.04 8.75
N LEU A 350 -0.29 7.25 8.21
CA LEU A 350 -1.34 7.49 7.21
C LEU A 350 -1.13 6.63 5.96
N ARG A 351 0.13 6.44 5.51
CA ARG A 351 0.47 5.54 4.40
C ARG A 351 0.08 4.10 4.71
N ILE A 352 0.45 3.60 5.88
CA ILE A 352 0.13 2.24 6.36
C ILE A 352 -1.38 2.06 6.45
N PHE A 353 -2.09 3.06 6.96
CA PHE A 353 -3.55 3.06 7.07
C PHE A 353 -4.23 2.94 5.71
N GLN A 354 -3.78 3.70 4.70
CA GLN A 354 -4.33 3.61 3.34
C GLN A 354 -4.10 2.22 2.74
N GLN A 355 -2.89 1.67 2.88
CA GLN A 355 -2.56 0.31 2.43
C GLN A 355 -3.47 -0.74 3.08
N ASN A 356 -3.65 -0.66 4.40
CA ASN A 356 -4.53 -1.57 5.13
C ASN A 356 -5.98 -1.46 4.63
N SER A 357 -6.46 -0.24 4.41
CA SER A 357 -7.82 0.00 3.93
C SER A 357 -8.03 -0.52 2.50
N GLU A 358 -7.07 -0.29 1.60
CA GLU A 358 -7.11 -0.78 0.22
C GLU A 358 -7.03 -2.32 0.14
N CYS A 359 -6.12 -2.96 0.88
CA CYS A 359 -5.95 -4.41 0.83
C CYS A 359 -7.04 -5.18 1.57
N ARG A 360 -7.50 -4.67 2.73
CA ARG A 360 -8.43 -5.41 3.58
C ARG A 360 -9.89 -4.97 3.43
N LYS A 361 -10.18 -3.81 2.83
CA LYS A 361 -11.53 -3.21 2.79
C LYS A 361 -12.17 -3.06 4.17
N LEU A 362 -11.34 -2.98 5.22
CA LEU A 362 -11.75 -2.77 6.61
C LEU A 362 -11.41 -1.34 7.02
N ILE A 363 -12.23 -0.79 7.92
CA ILE A 363 -12.01 0.52 8.52
C ILE A 363 -10.85 0.37 9.53
N GLY A 364 -9.66 0.82 9.15
CA GLY A 364 -8.66 1.21 10.15
C GLY A 364 -8.98 2.60 10.68
N TYR A 365 -8.37 2.98 11.79
CA TYR A 365 -8.39 4.35 12.28
C TYR A 365 -6.94 4.79 12.50
N ASN A 366 -6.61 6.00 12.05
CA ASN A 366 -5.40 6.70 12.49
C ASN A 366 -5.84 7.68 13.58
N ILE A 367 -5.18 7.62 14.74
CA ILE A 367 -5.51 8.49 15.86
C ILE A 367 -4.25 9.26 16.26
N GLU A 368 -4.26 10.55 15.94
CA GLU A 368 -3.20 11.50 16.28
C GLU A 368 -3.21 11.81 17.78
N ASP A 369 -4.41 11.88 18.40
CA ASP A 369 -4.60 12.18 19.82
C ASP A 369 -5.07 10.95 20.63
N SER A 370 -4.10 10.26 21.23
CA SER A 370 -4.37 9.11 22.12
C SER A 370 -5.14 9.46 23.39
N GLU A 371 -5.28 10.76 23.73
CA GLU A 371 -6.00 11.25 24.92
C GLU A 371 -7.49 10.92 24.93
N PHE A 372 -8.11 10.72 23.75
CA PHE A 372 -9.53 10.38 23.63
C PHE A 372 -9.81 8.88 23.62
N LEU A 373 -8.75 8.04 23.64
CA LEU A 373 -8.89 6.59 23.57
C LEU A 373 -9.10 5.99 24.96
N THR A 374 -10.36 5.74 25.31
CA THR A 374 -10.67 4.90 26.48
C THR A 374 -10.67 3.42 26.10
N PRO A 375 -10.05 2.52 26.89
CA PRO A 375 -10.08 1.08 26.62
C PRO A 375 -11.50 0.53 26.46
N SER A 376 -12.49 1.11 27.16
CA SER A 376 -13.90 0.74 27.03
C SER A 376 -14.48 0.96 25.64
N ALA A 377 -14.05 2.01 24.93
CA ALA A 377 -14.54 2.32 23.57
C ALA A 377 -13.89 1.42 22.50
N LEU A 378 -12.70 0.90 22.76
CA LEU A 378 -11.92 0.07 21.83
C LEU A 378 -12.07 -1.44 22.08
N ARG A 379 -12.57 -1.84 23.26
CA ARG A 379 -12.72 -3.24 23.64
C ARG A 379 -13.60 -3.99 22.64
N GLY A 380 -13.06 -5.09 22.13
CA GLY A 380 -13.79 -6.12 21.38
C GLY A 380 -13.48 -6.17 19.89
N ASN A 381 -13.10 -5.05 19.25
CA ASN A 381 -13.04 -4.97 17.78
C ASN A 381 -11.65 -4.68 17.20
N PHE A 382 -10.70 -4.21 18.03
CA PHE A 382 -9.40 -3.74 17.56
C PHE A 382 -8.22 -4.35 18.31
N ILE A 383 -7.11 -4.52 17.59
CA ILE A 383 -5.77 -4.74 18.15
C ILE A 383 -5.03 -3.40 18.03
N PRO A 384 -4.72 -2.72 19.15
CA PRO A 384 -3.90 -1.52 19.12
C PRO A 384 -2.47 -1.87 18.69
N VAL A 385 -1.95 -1.12 17.72
CA VAL A 385 -0.55 -1.18 17.28
C VAL A 385 0.05 0.20 17.51
N ILE A 386 0.98 0.30 18.46
CA ILE A 386 1.59 1.55 18.91
C ILE A 386 2.97 1.66 18.29
N ILE A 387 3.17 2.66 17.43
CA ILE A 387 4.42 2.98 16.74
C ILE A 387 5.14 4.07 17.53
N LYS A 388 6.36 3.76 17.98
CA LYS A 388 7.10 4.59 18.93
C LYS A 388 8.28 5.33 18.28
N THR A 389 8.59 6.50 18.83
CA THR A 389 9.79 7.28 18.51
C THR A 389 10.93 7.05 19.51
N THR A 390 10.62 6.57 20.72
CA THR A 390 11.62 6.32 21.76
C THR A 390 11.32 5.02 22.50
N ASP A 391 12.28 4.52 23.26
CA ASP A 391 12.07 3.37 24.16
C ASP A 391 11.24 3.71 25.39
N GLN A 392 11.02 5.01 25.68
CA GLN A 392 10.25 5.43 26.84
C GLN A 392 8.79 5.03 26.70
N LYS A 393 8.16 4.67 27.82
CA LYS A 393 6.75 4.28 27.84
C LYS A 393 5.87 5.46 27.46
N SER A 394 5.00 5.29 26.46
CA SER A 394 4.12 6.36 25.98
C SER A 394 2.80 6.40 26.74
N TYR A 395 2.12 7.56 26.69
CA TYR A 395 0.78 7.71 27.24
C TYR A 395 -0.21 6.68 26.67
N ALA A 396 -0.13 6.41 25.36
CA ALA A 396 -0.95 5.40 24.70
C ALA A 396 -0.65 3.99 25.25
N GLU A 397 0.62 3.66 25.48
CA GLU A 397 1.04 2.37 26.02
C GLU A 397 0.52 2.16 27.45
N GLU A 398 0.56 3.20 28.29
CA GLU A 398 0.03 3.14 29.64
C GLU A 398 -1.50 2.93 29.65
N ASN A 399 -2.23 3.78 28.92
CA ASN A 399 -3.69 3.77 28.93
C ASN A 399 -4.29 2.55 28.23
N LEU A 400 -3.62 2.02 27.20
CA LEU A 400 -4.09 0.86 26.44
C LEU A 400 -3.49 -0.46 26.90
N SER A 401 -2.66 -0.47 27.94
CA SER A 401 -2.02 -1.69 28.50
C SER A 401 -2.98 -2.85 28.72
N SER A 402 -4.21 -2.59 29.16
CA SER A 402 -5.26 -3.61 29.35
C SER A 402 -5.74 -4.30 28.07
N LEU A 403 -5.52 -3.69 26.90
CA LEU A 403 -5.78 -4.25 25.59
C LEU A 403 -4.57 -5.03 25.04
N ASN A 404 -3.48 -5.07 25.80
CA ASN A 404 -2.21 -5.68 25.43
C ASN A 404 -1.75 -5.13 24.06
N PRO A 405 -1.36 -3.86 23.87
CA PRO A 405 -1.03 -3.34 22.54
C PRO A 405 0.15 -4.09 21.90
N ILE A 406 0.20 -4.18 20.56
CA ILE A 406 1.43 -4.52 19.85
C ILE A 406 2.31 -3.28 19.87
N ILE A 407 3.51 -3.40 20.42
CA ILE A 407 4.48 -2.30 20.44
C ILE A 407 5.43 -2.45 19.24
N VAL A 408 5.47 -1.43 18.41
CA VAL A 408 6.41 -1.29 17.29
C VAL A 408 7.46 -0.26 17.73
N PRO A 409 8.64 -0.71 18.18
CA PRO A 409 9.70 0.19 18.58
C PRO A 409 10.26 0.96 17.37
N ARG A 410 11.06 1.98 17.63
CA ARG A 410 11.86 2.63 16.59
C ARG A 410 12.79 1.59 15.96
N GLN A 411 12.85 1.57 14.63
CA GLN A 411 13.62 0.57 13.89
C GLN A 411 15.05 1.04 13.59
N SER A 412 15.27 2.36 13.60
CA SER A 412 16.57 2.97 13.32
C SER A 412 16.63 4.41 13.85
N GLU A 413 17.84 4.85 14.20
CA GLU A 413 18.12 6.27 14.50
C GLU A 413 18.13 7.17 13.26
N ASN A 414 18.43 6.61 12.07
CA ASN A 414 18.27 7.30 10.81
C ASN A 414 16.79 7.36 10.41
N GLU A 415 16.25 8.56 10.22
CA GLU A 415 14.82 8.75 9.94
C GLU A 415 14.37 8.13 8.62
N VAL A 416 15.24 8.13 7.59
CA VAL A 416 14.94 7.52 6.30
C VAL A 416 14.87 6.02 6.47
N ALA A 417 15.87 5.41 7.12
CA ALA A 417 15.89 3.97 7.36
C ALA A 417 14.67 3.55 8.21
N ASN A 418 14.37 4.28 9.28
CA ASN A 418 13.23 4.02 10.15
C ASN A 418 11.90 4.05 9.38
N ALA A 419 11.65 5.11 8.59
CA ALA A 419 10.42 5.23 7.79
C ALA A 419 10.30 4.10 6.74
N MET A 420 11.40 3.73 6.10
CA MET A 420 11.44 2.68 5.09
C MET A 420 11.27 1.27 5.69
N MET A 421 11.90 0.99 6.83
CA MET A 421 11.74 -0.28 7.55
C MET A 421 10.30 -0.44 8.05
N LEU A 422 9.69 0.60 8.61
CA LEU A 422 8.28 0.58 9.00
C LEU A 422 7.38 0.26 7.80
N GLU A 423 7.61 0.89 6.64
CA GLU A 423 6.87 0.57 5.41
C GLU A 423 7.03 -0.90 5.02
N ILE A 424 8.24 -1.46 5.08
CA ILE A 424 8.50 -2.88 4.78
C ILE A 424 7.75 -3.78 5.77
N ILE A 425 7.88 -3.55 7.07
CA ILE A 425 7.27 -4.36 8.15
C ILE A 425 5.75 -4.38 8.00
N PHE A 426 5.13 -3.20 7.88
CA PHE A 426 3.68 -3.11 7.79
C PHE A 426 3.15 -3.61 6.45
N THR A 427 3.87 -3.39 5.36
CA THR A 427 3.51 -3.96 4.06
C THR A 427 3.53 -5.47 4.12
N ARG A 428 4.57 -6.08 4.70
CA ARG A 428 4.64 -7.53 4.92
C ARG A 428 3.44 -8.03 5.72
N ALA A 429 3.19 -7.41 6.88
CA ALA A 429 2.09 -7.78 7.76
C ALA A 429 0.72 -7.68 7.06
N ILE A 430 0.44 -6.59 6.35
CA ILE A 430 -0.84 -6.33 5.69
C ILE A 430 -1.06 -7.23 4.47
N TYR A 431 -0.03 -7.43 3.63
CA TYR A 431 -0.11 -8.36 2.50
C TYR A 431 -0.29 -9.78 2.99
N GLY A 432 0.52 -10.20 3.98
CA GLY A 432 0.36 -11.48 4.65
C GLY A 432 -1.06 -11.65 5.15
N LEU A 433 -1.57 -10.69 5.90
CA LEU A 433 -2.90 -10.78 6.50
C LEU A 433 -4.00 -10.88 5.44
N SER A 434 -3.87 -10.15 4.34
CA SER A 434 -4.81 -10.23 3.21
C SER A 434 -4.78 -11.61 2.57
N LEU A 435 -3.58 -12.09 2.21
CA LEU A 435 -3.35 -13.40 1.62
C LEU A 435 -3.89 -14.51 2.52
N PHE A 436 -3.46 -14.54 3.78
CA PHE A 436 -3.87 -15.53 4.77
C PHE A 436 -5.36 -15.43 5.13
N SER A 437 -6.03 -14.30 4.88
CA SER A 437 -7.49 -14.19 5.01
C SER A 437 -8.25 -14.61 3.74
N GLY A 438 -7.55 -15.07 2.69
CA GLY A 438 -8.16 -15.44 1.40
C GLY A 438 -8.57 -14.25 0.54
N ARG A 439 -7.99 -13.07 0.78
CA ARG A 439 -8.25 -11.83 0.04
C ARG A 439 -7.06 -11.52 -0.86
N ASP A 440 -7.34 -11.17 -2.12
CA ASP A 440 -6.30 -10.68 -3.03
C ASP A 440 -5.91 -9.23 -2.65
N PRO A 441 -4.66 -8.98 -2.23
CA PRO A 441 -4.21 -7.65 -1.86
C PRO A 441 -4.00 -6.72 -3.07
N ILE A 442 -4.14 -7.18 -4.32
CA ILE A 442 -3.81 -6.42 -5.54
C ILE A 442 -4.97 -5.62 -6.12
N PRO A 443 -6.01 -6.22 -6.70
CA PRO A 443 -7.02 -5.42 -7.36
C PRO A 443 -7.78 -4.66 -6.29
N VAL A 444 -8.15 -3.43 -6.62
CA VAL A 444 -9.23 -2.74 -5.92
C VAL A 444 -10.42 -2.72 -6.88
N PRO A 445 -11.13 -3.86 -7.12
CA PRO A 445 -12.18 -3.94 -8.13
C PRO A 445 -13.26 -2.89 -7.92
N LEU A 446 -13.49 -2.51 -6.66
CA LEU A 446 -14.46 -1.47 -6.29
C LEU A 446 -14.02 -0.10 -6.81
N ILE A 447 -12.76 0.30 -6.65
CA ILE A 447 -12.23 1.57 -7.17
C ILE A 447 -12.24 1.56 -8.70
N SER A 448 -11.77 0.47 -9.32
CA SER A 448 -11.78 0.37 -10.79
C SER A 448 -13.20 0.41 -11.37
N ARG A 449 -14.15 -0.29 -10.74
CA ARG A 449 -15.57 -0.27 -11.13
C ARG A 449 -16.19 1.09 -10.90
N PHE A 450 -15.90 1.75 -9.78
CA PHE A 450 -16.37 3.10 -9.51
C PHE A 450 -15.81 4.11 -10.52
N LYS A 451 -14.51 4.02 -10.84
CA LYS A 451 -13.89 4.83 -11.91
C LYS A 451 -14.57 4.61 -13.26
N SER A 452 -14.91 3.36 -13.60
CA SER A 452 -15.63 3.05 -14.85
C SER A 452 -17.04 3.63 -14.87
N ILE A 453 -17.78 3.55 -13.75
CA ILE A 453 -19.13 4.11 -13.62
C ILE A 453 -19.06 5.64 -13.73
N MET A 454 -18.17 6.27 -12.98
CA MET A 454 -17.96 7.72 -13.01
C MET A 454 -17.53 8.19 -14.39
N LYS A 455 -16.67 7.44 -15.08
CA LYS A 455 -16.31 7.72 -16.48
C LYS A 455 -17.54 7.74 -17.37
N GLY A 456 -18.40 6.72 -17.30
CA GLY A 456 -19.65 6.68 -18.08
C GLY A 456 -20.59 7.85 -17.77
N ILE A 457 -20.74 8.22 -16.49
CA ILE A 457 -21.57 9.37 -16.08
C ILE A 457 -21.00 10.69 -16.63
N VAL A 458 -19.68 10.88 -16.61
CA VAL A 458 -19.02 12.10 -17.12
C VAL A 458 -19.15 12.19 -18.66
N GLU A 459 -19.04 11.06 -19.36
CA GLU A 459 -19.23 10.97 -20.82
C GLU A 459 -20.67 11.31 -21.21
N GLU A 460 -21.66 10.77 -20.50
CA GLU A 460 -23.08 11.08 -20.71
C GLU A 460 -23.43 12.55 -20.42
N ALA A 461 -22.71 13.20 -19.49
CA ALA A 461 -22.92 14.60 -19.12
C ALA A 461 -22.21 15.61 -20.04
N GLY A 462 -21.47 15.17 -21.07
CA GLY A 462 -20.69 16.05 -21.95
C GLY A 462 -19.48 16.69 -21.27
N GLY A 463 -19.03 16.14 -20.14
CA GLY A 463 -17.81 16.56 -19.46
C GLY A 463 -16.57 16.06 -20.20
N ILE A 464 -15.46 16.80 -20.09
CA ILE A 464 -14.17 16.38 -20.66
C ILE A 464 -13.74 15.09 -19.96
N THR A 465 -13.85 13.95 -20.63
CA THR A 465 -13.13 12.75 -20.23
C THR A 465 -11.67 12.85 -20.64
N ALA A 466 -10.80 12.28 -19.79
CA ALA A 466 -9.40 12.07 -20.14
C ALA A 466 -9.32 11.35 -21.49
N VAL A 467 -8.85 12.08 -22.50
CA VAL A 467 -8.73 11.75 -23.92
C VAL A 467 -8.50 10.25 -24.18
N GLU A 468 -9.28 9.77 -25.14
CA GLU A 468 -9.32 8.43 -25.74
C GLU A 468 -7.93 7.90 -26.12
N GLY A 469 -7.77 6.58 -26.01
CA GLY A 469 -6.80 5.83 -26.78
C GLY A 469 -7.57 4.68 -27.41
N ASP A 470 -7.86 4.81 -28.70
CA ASP A 470 -8.18 3.69 -29.58
C ASP A 470 -6.93 2.83 -29.80
N GLU A 471 -7.15 1.51 -29.73
CA GLU A 471 -6.29 0.36 -30.09
C GLU A 471 -5.00 0.07 -29.30
#